data_AF-A0A8T5FBW7-F1
#
_entry.id   AF-A0A8T5FBW7-F1
#
_cell.length_a   1.000
_cell.length_b   1.000
_cell.length_c   1.000
_cell.angle_alpha   90.00
_cell.angle_beta   90.00
_cell.angle_gamma   90.00
#
_symmetry.space_group_name_H-M   'P 1'
#
loop_
_entity.id
_entity.type
_entity.pdbx_description
1 polymer ?
#
loop_
_entity_poly.entity_id
_entity_poly.type
_entity_poly.pdbx_seq_one_letter_code
_entity_poly.pdbx_strand_id
1 'polypeptide(L)'
;MKIEQLRIIVDEREKKSGIPKLLSSIGVKTEIKTLPIGDYIVAPETVVERKSISDLLSSVFDGRLFDQCSRLIEHYQYPVLLVEGNVDEIEQLTDNPLIFYGALATVALEFKIPIIPTPSAIHTAKLLVSLSTRKELTKGPFLKKIKKSNNVEKQQLSVLCSLPGVGEKSAIRLLEKFGTPLNALCAPITELAKTPGLGESKAKKIKKMLQNKNKNYKKSGQKTLHES
;
A
#
# COMPACT_ATOMS: atom_id res chain seq x y z
N MET A 1 20.73 13.35 -9.10
CA MET A 1 19.50 14.16 -9.28
C MET A 1 19.75 15.49 -8.58
N LYS A 2 19.36 16.64 -9.14
CA LYS A 2 19.63 17.96 -8.52
C LYS A 2 18.64 18.20 -7.38
N ILE A 3 19.13 18.39 -6.16
CA ILE A 3 18.31 18.62 -4.95
C ILE A 3 17.42 19.86 -5.12
N GLU A 4 17.90 20.85 -5.86
CA GLU A 4 17.21 22.10 -6.23
C GLU A 4 15.89 21.90 -7.00
N GLN A 5 15.67 20.72 -7.59
CA GLN A 5 14.43 20.38 -8.31
C GLN A 5 13.39 19.68 -7.44
N LEU A 6 13.74 19.34 -6.20
CA LEU A 6 12.83 18.69 -5.26
C LEU A 6 11.91 19.72 -4.65
N ARG A 7 10.62 19.37 -4.56
CA ARG A 7 9.59 20.18 -3.93
C ARG A 7 8.93 19.35 -2.84
N ILE A 8 8.87 19.91 -1.63
CA ILE A 8 8.17 19.30 -0.49
C ILE A 8 7.15 20.31 0.00
N ILE A 9 5.88 19.89 0.12
CA ILE A 9 4.85 20.69 0.75
C ILE A 9 4.85 20.36 2.23
N VAL A 10 4.85 21.36 3.09
CA VAL A 10 4.93 21.19 4.54
C VAL A 10 3.72 21.84 5.19
N ASP A 11 3.13 21.16 6.17
CA ASP A 11 2.06 21.71 6.99
C ASP A 11 2.55 22.93 7.79
N GLU A 12 1.70 23.92 7.96
CA GLU A 12 2.03 25.13 8.72
C GLU A 12 2.39 24.85 10.19
N ARG A 13 1.78 23.84 10.81
CA ARG A 13 2.08 23.42 12.19
C ARG A 13 3.52 22.95 12.34
N GLU A 14 4.10 22.38 11.28
CA GLU A 14 5.49 21.90 11.27
C GLU A 14 6.54 23.02 11.09
N LYS A 15 6.15 24.29 10.94
CA LYS A 15 7.13 25.40 10.93
C LYS A 15 8.02 25.41 12.18
N LYS A 16 7.48 24.98 13.32
CA LYS A 16 8.17 24.99 14.63
C LYS A 16 9.16 23.84 14.81
N SER A 17 9.11 22.80 13.97
CA SER A 17 10.01 21.63 14.09
C SER A 17 11.45 21.92 13.65
N GLY A 18 11.69 23.03 12.95
CA GLY A 18 13.00 23.38 12.39
C GLY A 18 13.36 22.59 11.12
N ILE A 19 12.61 21.54 10.78
CA ILE A 19 12.81 20.71 9.58
C ILE A 19 12.68 21.53 8.29
N PRO A 20 11.71 22.46 8.13
CA PRO A 20 11.63 23.28 6.91
C PRO A 20 12.89 24.11 6.64
N LYS A 21 13.53 24.62 7.71
CA LYS A 21 14.79 25.36 7.62
C LYS A 21 15.93 24.46 7.18
N LEU A 22 16.00 23.25 7.74
CA LEU A 22 17.00 22.24 7.36
C LEU A 22 16.85 21.78 5.90
N LEU A 23 15.62 21.65 5.40
CA LEU A 23 15.35 21.32 4.00
C LEU A 23 15.73 22.48 3.07
N SER A 24 15.41 23.71 3.45
CA SER A 24 15.74 24.91 2.68
C SER A 24 17.25 25.14 2.59
N SER A 25 18.00 24.89 3.66
CA SER A 25 19.46 25.10 3.70
C SER A 25 20.25 24.16 2.79
N ILE A 26 19.68 23.01 2.43
CA ILE A 26 20.26 22.05 1.48
C ILE A 26 19.70 22.23 0.05
N GLY A 27 18.90 23.27 -0.19
CA GLY A 27 18.39 23.64 -1.50
C GLY A 27 17.08 22.98 -1.93
N VAL A 28 16.35 22.29 -1.03
CA VAL A 28 15.01 21.76 -1.35
C VAL A 28 14.00 22.90 -1.36
N LYS A 29 13.13 22.94 -2.38
CA LYS A 29 12.04 23.92 -2.43
C LYS A 29 10.92 23.50 -1.48
N THR A 30 10.88 24.10 -0.29
CA THR A 30 9.79 23.89 0.67
C THR A 30 8.65 24.88 0.44
N GLU A 31 7.42 24.38 0.39
CA GLU A 31 6.21 25.21 0.28
C GLU A 31 5.33 24.98 1.49
N ILE A 32 5.15 26.02 2.30
CA ILE A 32 4.34 25.90 3.50
C ILE A 32 2.86 26.13 3.16
N LYS A 33 2.00 25.20 3.57
CA LYS A 33 0.54 25.27 3.40
C LYS A 33 -0.15 24.70 4.63
N THR A 34 -1.40 25.08 4.84
CA THR A 34 -2.26 24.34 5.77
C THR A 34 -2.69 23.04 5.08
N LEU A 35 -2.27 21.89 5.60
CA LEU A 35 -2.68 20.60 5.08
C LEU A 35 -3.83 20.06 5.94
N PRO A 36 -4.94 19.57 5.32
CA PRO A 36 -6.02 18.97 6.09
C PRO A 36 -5.60 17.63 6.74
N ILE A 37 -4.64 16.93 6.13
CA ILE A 37 -4.18 15.59 6.50
C ILE A 37 -2.68 15.46 6.21
N GLY A 38 -1.91 14.96 7.18
CA GLY A 38 -0.47 14.75 7.09
C GLY A 38 0.34 16.03 7.35
N ASP A 39 1.64 15.83 7.49
CA ASP A 39 2.59 16.89 7.84
C ASP A 39 3.50 17.28 6.67
N TYR A 40 3.89 16.31 5.84
CA TYR A 40 4.74 16.54 4.68
C TYR A 40 4.22 15.77 3.46
N ILE A 41 4.10 16.44 2.32
CA ILE A 41 3.87 15.79 1.02
C ILE A 41 5.20 15.82 0.26
N VAL A 42 5.81 14.65 0.12
CA VAL A 42 7.18 14.49 -0.42
C VAL A 42 7.19 14.06 -1.89
N ALA A 43 6.10 13.48 -2.38
CA ALA A 43 5.89 13.09 -3.77
C ALA A 43 4.38 13.01 -4.04
N PRO A 44 3.93 12.91 -5.32
CA PRO A 44 2.54 12.61 -5.63
C PRO A 44 2.07 11.39 -4.85
N GLU A 45 0.89 11.48 -4.24
CA GLU A 45 0.27 10.40 -3.45
C GLU A 45 1.10 9.91 -2.24
N THR A 46 2.22 10.57 -1.90
CA THR A 46 3.08 10.18 -0.78
C THR A 46 3.08 11.25 0.31
N VAL A 47 2.48 10.90 1.44
CA VAL A 47 2.36 11.74 2.62
C VAL A 47 3.16 11.16 3.77
N VAL A 48 3.76 12.02 4.57
CA VAL A 48 4.44 11.65 5.82
C VAL A 48 3.72 12.33 6.97
N GLU A 49 3.34 11.54 7.95
CA GLU A 49 2.90 11.99 9.27
C GLU A 49 4.10 11.86 10.22
N ARG A 50 4.54 12.95 10.84
CA ARG A 50 5.65 12.97 11.78
C ARG A 50 5.09 12.97 13.20
N LYS A 51 5.55 12.04 14.03
CA LYS A 51 5.27 12.03 15.46
C LYS A 51 6.56 11.89 16.25
N SER A 52 6.75 12.72 17.26
CA SER A 52 7.74 12.43 18.29
C SER A 52 7.31 11.19 19.09
N ILE A 53 8.22 10.53 19.80
CA ILE A 53 7.88 9.40 20.66
C ILE A 53 6.83 9.78 21.72
N SER A 54 6.99 10.95 22.34
CA SER A 54 6.01 11.48 23.31
C SER A 54 4.65 11.77 22.68
N ASP A 55 4.61 12.36 21.48
CA ASP A 55 3.35 12.63 20.76
C ASP A 55 2.67 11.35 20.27
N LEU A 56 3.47 10.35 19.92
CA LEU A 56 2.96 9.04 19.53
C LEU A 56 2.28 8.38 20.73
N LEU A 57 2.96 8.29 21.87
CA LEU A 57 2.39 7.76 23.11
C LEU A 57 1.10 8.47 23.51
N SER A 58 1.11 9.81 23.56
CA SER A 58 -0.10 10.57 23.90
C SER A 58 -1.24 10.32 22.91
N SER A 59 -0.94 10.22 21.61
CA SER A 59 -1.96 9.92 20.60
C SER A 59 -2.51 8.49 20.67
N VAL A 60 -1.75 7.54 21.22
CA VAL A 60 -2.23 6.18 21.50
C VAL A 60 -3.18 6.20 22.69
N PHE A 61 -2.80 6.85 23.79
CA PHE A 61 -3.65 6.95 24.98
C PHE A 61 -4.96 7.69 24.68
N ASP A 62 -4.90 8.74 23.86
CA ASP A 62 -6.09 9.51 23.46
C ASP A 62 -6.90 8.82 22.34
N GLY A 63 -6.44 7.68 21.81
CA GLY A 63 -7.07 6.96 20.68
C GLY A 63 -6.93 7.63 19.30
N ARG A 64 -6.46 8.88 19.25
CA ARG A 64 -6.36 9.70 18.03
C ARG A 64 -5.44 9.12 16.96
N LEU A 65 -4.44 8.31 17.34
CA LEU A 65 -3.50 7.73 16.37
C LEU A 65 -4.22 6.97 15.25
N PHE A 66 -5.21 6.14 15.61
CA PHE A 66 -5.89 5.26 14.65
C PHE A 66 -6.82 6.03 13.71
N ASP A 67 -7.44 7.11 14.19
CA ASP A 67 -8.21 8.02 13.35
C ASP A 67 -7.31 8.73 12.33
N GLN A 68 -6.12 9.18 12.76
CA GLN A 68 -5.13 9.76 11.85
C GLN A 68 -4.67 8.75 10.80
N CYS A 69 -4.34 7.51 11.21
CA CYS A 69 -4.00 6.44 10.29
C CYS A 69 -5.11 6.14 9.27
N SER A 70 -6.37 6.12 9.72
CA SER A 70 -7.54 5.92 8.84
C SER A 70 -7.65 7.02 7.79
N ARG A 71 -7.53 8.28 8.20
CA ARG A 71 -7.55 9.43 7.29
C ARG A 71 -6.38 9.43 6.31
N LEU A 72 -5.20 8.98 6.73
CA LEU A 72 -4.02 8.87 5.86
C LEU A 72 -4.25 7.86 4.73
N ILE A 73 -4.75 6.66 5.05
CA ILE A 73 -4.98 5.60 4.04
C ILE A 73 -6.18 5.88 3.12
N GLU A 74 -7.14 6.68 3.57
CA GLU A 74 -8.30 7.08 2.76
C GLU A 74 -7.93 8.09 1.67
N HIS A 75 -6.98 8.99 1.97
CA HIS A 75 -6.66 10.13 1.12
C HIS A 75 -5.35 10.02 0.34
N TYR A 76 -4.45 9.10 0.71
CA TYR A 76 -3.15 8.96 0.06
C TYR A 76 -2.82 7.50 -0.24
N GLN A 77 -2.22 7.24 -1.40
CA GLN A 77 -1.80 5.90 -1.81
C GLN A 77 -0.60 5.39 -1.00
N TYR A 78 0.30 6.28 -0.61
CA TYR A 78 1.57 5.95 0.05
C TYR A 78 1.77 6.77 1.33
N PRO A 79 0.96 6.54 2.39
CA PRO A 79 1.20 7.15 3.68
C PRO A 79 2.41 6.53 4.37
N VAL A 80 3.16 7.34 5.11
CA VAL A 80 4.30 6.91 5.93
C VAL A 80 4.17 7.53 7.31
N LEU A 81 4.30 6.71 8.36
CA LEU A 81 4.45 7.20 9.72
C LEU A 81 5.93 7.34 10.04
N LEU A 82 6.37 8.57 10.32
CA LEU A 82 7.72 8.87 10.74
C LEU A 82 7.73 9.06 12.26
N VAL A 83 8.52 8.24 12.96
CA VAL A 83 8.68 8.32 14.40
C VAL A 83 10.02 8.97 14.72
N GLU A 84 10.01 10.12 15.37
CA GLU A 84 11.20 10.88 15.71
C GLU A 84 11.53 10.78 17.21
N GLY A 85 12.78 10.47 17.55
CA GLY A 85 13.27 10.42 18.93
C GLY A 85 14.07 9.15 19.23
N ASN A 86 14.52 9.02 20.48
CA ASN A 86 15.20 7.82 20.95
C ASN A 86 14.24 6.84 21.62
N VAL A 87 14.25 5.58 21.19
CA VAL A 87 13.42 4.49 21.73
C VAL A 87 13.66 4.27 23.23
N ASP A 88 14.87 4.59 23.72
CA ASP A 88 15.19 4.53 25.15
C ASP A 88 14.31 5.48 26.00
N GLU A 89 13.74 6.52 25.40
CA GLU A 89 12.81 7.44 26.08
C GLU A 89 11.48 6.76 26.43
N ILE A 90 11.11 5.68 25.75
CA ILE A 90 9.81 5.01 25.96
C ILE A 90 9.71 4.47 27.38
N GLU A 91 10.77 3.85 27.88
CA GLU A 91 10.82 3.30 29.25
C GLU A 91 10.72 4.39 30.32
N GLN A 92 11.07 5.63 29.99
CA GLN A 92 10.95 6.78 30.88
C GLN A 92 9.55 7.43 30.81
N LEU A 93 8.85 7.26 29.69
CA LEU A 93 7.57 7.92 29.40
C LEU A 93 6.35 7.06 29.75
N THR A 94 6.51 5.76 29.94
CA THR A 94 5.39 4.88 30.30
C THR A 94 5.82 3.68 31.14
N ASP A 95 5.00 3.36 32.16
CA ASP A 95 5.15 2.15 32.98
C ASP A 95 4.89 0.86 32.17
N ASN A 96 4.17 0.96 31.04
CA ASN A 96 3.85 -0.17 30.18
C ASN A 96 4.24 0.07 28.71
N PRO A 97 5.50 -0.23 28.34
CA PRO A 97 5.99 -0.10 26.96
C PRO A 97 5.21 -0.93 25.94
N LEU A 98 4.50 -1.98 26.36
CA LEU A 98 3.72 -2.83 25.44
C LEU A 98 2.60 -2.08 24.74
N ILE A 99 2.09 -0.99 25.33
CA ILE A 99 1.08 -0.14 24.71
C ILE A 99 1.64 0.51 23.44
N PHE A 100 2.87 1.02 23.52
CA PHE A 100 3.57 1.61 22.39
C PHE A 100 3.79 0.60 21.27
N TYR A 101 4.39 -0.54 21.60
CA TYR A 101 4.68 -1.59 20.62
C TYR A 101 3.41 -2.21 20.04
N GLY A 102 2.35 -2.33 20.84
CA GLY A 102 1.03 -2.76 20.39
C GLY A 102 0.46 -1.80 19.34
N ALA A 103 0.51 -0.50 19.60
CA ALA A 103 0.07 0.50 18.64
C ALA A 103 0.88 0.46 17.34
N LEU A 104 2.22 0.37 17.43
CA LEU A 104 3.06 0.23 16.24
C LEU A 104 2.74 -1.05 15.44
N ALA A 105 2.49 -2.17 16.13
CA ALA A 105 2.09 -3.41 15.50
C ALA A 105 0.76 -3.27 14.76
N THR A 106 -0.24 -2.60 15.36
CA THR A 106 -1.51 -2.29 14.70
C THR A 106 -1.31 -1.42 13.45
N VAL A 107 -0.53 -0.34 13.55
CA VAL A 107 -0.21 0.54 12.40
C VAL A 107 0.46 -0.25 11.27
N ALA A 108 1.43 -1.11 11.60
CA ALA A 108 2.19 -1.87 10.61
C ALA A 108 1.37 -3.01 9.97
N LEU A 109 0.54 -3.72 10.74
CA LEU A 109 -0.12 -4.95 10.30
C LEU A 109 -1.54 -4.71 9.79
N GLU A 110 -2.31 -3.86 10.46
CA GLU A 110 -3.71 -3.59 10.12
C GLU A 110 -3.82 -2.46 9.10
N PHE A 111 -3.28 -1.29 9.44
CA PHE A 111 -3.28 -0.13 8.55
C PHE A 111 -2.27 -0.25 7.39
N LYS A 112 -1.26 -1.11 7.55
CA LYS A 112 -0.19 -1.35 6.55
C LYS A 112 0.56 -0.07 6.19
N ILE A 113 0.69 0.84 7.15
CA ILE A 113 1.45 2.07 6.99
C ILE A 113 2.91 1.75 7.35
N PRO A 114 3.88 1.99 6.45
CA PRO A 114 5.30 1.90 6.78
C PRO A 114 5.66 2.86 7.90
N ILE A 115 6.40 2.35 8.88
CA ILE A 115 6.90 3.12 10.02
C ILE A 115 8.40 3.29 9.85
N ILE A 116 8.90 4.53 9.86
CA ILE A 116 10.33 4.82 9.71
C ILE A 116 10.81 5.63 10.91
N PRO A 117 11.70 5.07 11.76
CA PRO A 117 12.26 5.79 12.89
C PRO A 117 13.39 6.73 12.45
N THR A 118 13.52 7.86 13.13
CA THR A 118 14.61 8.83 12.94
C THR A 118 15.05 9.38 14.30
N PRO A 119 16.36 9.54 14.54
CA PRO A 119 16.84 9.96 15.87
C PRO A 119 16.71 11.48 16.11
N SER A 120 16.54 12.30 15.07
CA SER A 120 16.43 13.75 15.19
C SER A 120 15.91 14.42 13.92
N ALA A 121 15.50 15.68 14.04
CA ALA A 121 15.05 16.53 12.94
C ALA A 121 16.02 16.59 11.74
N ILE A 122 17.34 16.49 11.98
CA ILE A 122 18.36 16.45 10.91
C ILE A 122 18.22 15.16 10.09
N HIS A 123 18.01 14.03 10.77
CA HIS A 123 17.81 12.73 10.10
C HIS A 123 16.44 12.68 9.43
N THR A 124 15.42 13.27 10.04
CA THR A 124 14.09 13.48 9.42
C THR A 124 14.21 14.23 8.09
N ALA A 125 14.93 15.35 8.05
CA ALA A 125 15.14 16.09 6.81
C ALA A 125 15.82 15.23 5.72
N LYS A 126 16.86 14.47 6.09
CA LYS A 126 17.55 13.54 5.16
C LYS A 126 16.61 12.46 4.62
N LEU A 127 15.74 11.92 5.47
CA LEU A 127 14.74 10.94 5.07
C LEU A 127 13.71 11.54 4.11
N LEU A 128 13.17 12.72 4.41
CA LEU A 128 12.21 13.42 3.56
C LEU A 128 12.78 13.68 2.16
N VAL A 129 14.05 14.11 2.07
CA VAL A 129 14.75 14.24 0.79
C VAL A 129 14.83 12.88 0.08
N SER A 130 15.24 11.84 0.78
CA SER A 130 15.36 10.49 0.20
C SER A 130 14.03 9.97 -0.33
N LEU A 131 12.92 10.20 0.39
CA LEU A 131 11.57 9.85 -0.06
C LEU A 131 11.16 10.64 -1.31
N SER A 132 11.44 11.94 -1.35
CA SER A 132 11.13 12.79 -2.52
C SER A 132 11.93 12.43 -3.78
N THR A 133 13.11 11.82 -3.62
CA THR A 133 13.94 11.36 -4.76
C THR A 133 13.50 10.02 -5.35
N ARG A 134 12.62 9.28 -4.67
CA ARG A 134 12.04 8.05 -5.21
C ARG A 134 11.05 8.41 -6.31
N LYS A 135 11.58 8.67 -7.52
CA LYS A 135 10.81 8.49 -8.75
C LYS A 135 10.20 7.10 -8.72
N GLU A 136 8.95 6.95 -9.13
CA GLU A 136 8.28 5.67 -9.35
C GLU A 136 9.20 4.69 -10.10
N LEU A 137 9.97 3.92 -9.35
CA LEU A 137 10.79 2.82 -9.86
C LEU A 137 9.92 1.57 -9.84
N THR A 138 8.80 1.63 -10.54
CA THR A 138 8.08 0.42 -10.95
C THR A 138 8.07 0.40 -12.46
N LYS A 139 9.19 -0.04 -13.07
CA LYS A 139 9.26 -0.44 -14.49
C LYS A 139 8.48 -1.73 -14.78
N GLY A 140 7.46 -2.06 -13.98
CA GLY A 140 6.66 -3.27 -14.14
C GLY A 140 5.23 -3.03 -13.64
N PRO A 141 4.25 -3.80 -14.15
CA PRO A 141 2.87 -3.68 -13.70
C PRO A 141 2.78 -4.01 -12.20
N PHE A 142 2.09 -3.17 -11.43
CA PHE A 142 1.75 -3.45 -10.03
C PHE A 142 0.89 -4.71 -9.96
N LEU A 143 1.51 -5.85 -9.68
CA LEU A 143 0.77 -7.07 -9.38
C LEU A 143 0.39 -7.04 -7.89
N LYS A 144 -0.91 -6.98 -7.60
CA LYS A 144 -1.43 -7.18 -6.24
C LYS A 144 -1.03 -8.59 -5.79
N LYS A 145 -0.09 -8.68 -4.85
CA LYS A 145 0.35 -9.97 -4.29
C LYS A 145 -0.83 -10.59 -3.51
N ILE A 146 -1.39 -11.68 -4.02
CA ILE A 146 -2.44 -12.43 -3.33
C ILE A 146 -1.81 -13.12 -2.10
N LYS A 147 -2.31 -12.81 -0.89
CA LYS A 147 -1.87 -13.45 0.35
C LYS A 147 -2.28 -14.93 0.31
N LYS A 148 -1.31 -15.84 0.35
CA LYS A 148 -1.58 -17.28 0.40
C LYS A 148 -2.18 -17.61 1.77
N SER A 149 -3.45 -18.00 1.80
CA SER A 149 -4.17 -18.51 2.98
C SER A 149 -4.00 -20.02 3.06
N ASN A 150 -3.93 -20.62 4.25
CA ASN A 150 -3.94 -22.09 4.38
C ASN A 150 -5.34 -22.71 4.10
N ASN A 151 -6.39 -21.88 4.12
CA ASN A 151 -7.75 -22.30 3.77
C ASN A 151 -7.94 -22.30 2.24
N VAL A 152 -8.32 -23.45 1.69
CA VAL A 152 -8.50 -23.70 0.24
C VAL A 152 -9.65 -22.89 -0.35
N GLU A 153 -10.77 -22.75 0.34
CA GLU A 153 -11.94 -21.99 -0.12
C GLU A 153 -11.60 -20.51 -0.32
N LYS A 154 -10.85 -19.92 0.63
CA LYS A 154 -10.34 -18.54 0.50
C LYS A 154 -9.41 -18.38 -0.71
N GLN A 155 -8.60 -19.40 -1.02
CA GLN A 155 -7.78 -19.39 -2.23
C GLN A 155 -8.63 -19.47 -3.50
N GLN A 156 -9.64 -20.34 -3.54
CA GLN A 156 -10.57 -20.48 -4.67
C GLN A 156 -11.30 -19.16 -4.96
N LEU A 157 -11.82 -18.49 -3.92
CA LEU A 157 -12.44 -17.17 -4.04
C LEU A 157 -11.44 -16.13 -4.54
N SER A 158 -10.21 -16.12 -4.01
CA SER A 158 -9.19 -15.16 -4.45
C SER A 158 -8.78 -15.34 -5.91
N VAL A 159 -8.76 -16.57 -6.43
CA VAL A 159 -8.51 -16.84 -7.85
C VAL A 159 -9.62 -16.24 -8.70
N LEU A 160 -10.89 -16.48 -8.35
CA LEU A 160 -12.02 -15.97 -9.12
C LEU A 160 -12.16 -14.44 -9.03
N CYS A 161 -11.88 -13.85 -7.87
CA CYS A 161 -11.85 -12.38 -7.69
C CYS A 161 -10.70 -11.70 -8.48
N SER A 162 -9.73 -12.46 -9.00
CA SER A 162 -8.70 -11.90 -9.89
C SER A 162 -9.19 -11.71 -11.33
N LEU A 163 -10.37 -12.25 -11.68
CA LEU A 163 -10.95 -12.15 -13.00
C LEU A 163 -11.57 -10.76 -13.26
N PRO A 164 -11.50 -10.25 -14.51
CA PRO A 164 -12.02 -8.94 -14.83
C PRO A 164 -13.55 -8.87 -14.63
N GLY A 165 -13.98 -7.98 -13.73
CA GLY A 165 -15.40 -7.75 -13.44
C GLY A 165 -16.03 -8.74 -12.45
N VAL A 166 -15.22 -9.58 -11.80
CA VAL A 166 -15.67 -10.53 -10.78
C VAL A 166 -15.28 -10.01 -9.39
N GLY A 167 -16.27 -9.63 -8.59
CA GLY A 167 -16.11 -9.34 -7.17
C GLY A 167 -16.47 -10.54 -6.30
N GLU A 168 -16.37 -10.40 -4.98
CA GLU A 168 -16.61 -11.46 -4.00
C GLU A 168 -17.97 -12.17 -4.17
N LYS A 169 -19.06 -11.40 -4.27
CA LYS A 169 -20.42 -11.96 -4.48
C LYS A 169 -20.54 -12.79 -5.75
N SER A 170 -19.87 -12.36 -6.82
CA SER A 170 -19.87 -13.10 -8.10
C SER A 170 -18.95 -14.32 -8.05
N ALA A 171 -17.83 -14.25 -7.33
CA ALA A 171 -16.93 -15.37 -7.11
C ALA A 171 -17.62 -16.49 -6.32
N ILE A 172 -18.38 -16.15 -5.27
CA ILE A 172 -19.17 -17.11 -4.50
C ILE A 172 -20.19 -17.81 -5.42
N ARG A 173 -20.98 -17.05 -6.19
CA ARG A 173 -21.95 -17.61 -7.15
C ARG A 173 -21.33 -18.49 -8.23
N LEU A 174 -20.12 -18.15 -8.66
CA LEU A 174 -19.38 -18.97 -9.62
C LEU A 174 -18.97 -20.32 -8.99
N LEU A 175 -18.54 -20.33 -7.73
CA LEU A 175 -18.25 -21.57 -7.01
C LEU A 175 -19.52 -22.39 -6.75
N GLU A 176 -20.62 -21.76 -6.35
CA GLU A 176 -21.90 -22.45 -6.17
C GLU A 176 -22.39 -23.13 -7.46
N LYS A 177 -22.21 -22.47 -8.61
CA LYS A 177 -22.67 -22.97 -9.91
C LYS A 177 -21.73 -24.00 -10.55
N PHE A 178 -20.43 -23.77 -10.49
CA PHE A 178 -19.43 -24.57 -11.23
C PHE A 178 -18.60 -25.50 -10.32
N GLY A 179 -18.74 -25.39 -9.00
CA GLY A 179 -18.08 -26.21 -7.99
C GLY A 179 -16.61 -25.84 -7.75
N THR A 180 -15.84 -25.58 -8.81
CA THR A 180 -14.40 -25.30 -8.72
C THR A 180 -13.98 -24.12 -9.60
N PRO A 181 -12.87 -23.42 -9.27
CA PRO A 181 -12.33 -22.40 -10.15
C PRO A 181 -11.99 -22.94 -11.54
N LEU A 182 -11.48 -24.17 -11.65
CA LEU A 182 -11.15 -24.79 -12.93
C LEU A 182 -12.37 -24.86 -13.86
N ASN A 183 -13.49 -25.35 -13.35
CA ASN A 183 -14.73 -25.46 -14.11
C ASN A 183 -15.24 -24.07 -14.53
N ALA A 184 -15.20 -23.09 -13.63
CA ALA A 184 -15.59 -21.72 -13.94
C ALA A 184 -14.71 -21.07 -15.02
N LEU A 185 -13.39 -21.35 -15.02
CA LEU A 185 -12.45 -20.83 -16.03
C LEU A 185 -12.64 -21.50 -17.40
N CYS A 186 -13.02 -22.78 -17.42
CA CYS A 186 -13.26 -23.53 -18.65
C CYS A 186 -14.63 -23.27 -19.26
N ALA A 187 -15.62 -22.83 -18.47
CA ALA A 187 -17.00 -22.62 -18.90
C ALA A 187 -17.16 -21.76 -20.18
N PRO A 188 -18.19 -22.03 -21.00
CA PRO A 188 -18.50 -21.23 -22.18
C PRO A 188 -19.08 -19.87 -21.80
N ILE A 189 -18.98 -18.90 -22.71
CA ILE A 189 -19.44 -17.51 -22.48
C ILE A 189 -20.92 -17.47 -22.11
N THR A 190 -21.73 -18.30 -22.77
CA THR A 190 -23.17 -18.41 -22.54
C THR A 190 -23.51 -18.82 -21.11
N GLU A 191 -22.75 -19.73 -20.52
CA GLU A 191 -22.98 -20.19 -19.14
C GLU A 191 -22.45 -19.20 -18.10
N LEU A 192 -21.33 -18.55 -18.37
CA LEU A 192 -20.79 -17.47 -17.54
C LEU A 192 -21.74 -16.27 -17.49
N ALA A 193 -22.35 -15.94 -18.63
CA ALA A 193 -23.30 -14.83 -18.74
C ALA A 193 -24.59 -15.07 -17.92
N LYS A 194 -25.00 -16.33 -17.77
CA LYS A 194 -26.15 -16.73 -16.93
C LYS A 194 -25.88 -16.55 -15.42
N THR A 195 -24.63 -16.35 -14.99
CA THR A 195 -24.32 -16.13 -13.57
C THR A 195 -24.74 -14.71 -13.14
N PRO A 196 -25.52 -14.56 -12.06
CA PRO A 196 -26.00 -13.26 -11.62
C PRO A 196 -24.85 -12.27 -11.34
N GLY A 197 -24.83 -11.16 -12.10
CA GLY A 197 -23.84 -10.08 -11.95
C GLY A 197 -22.65 -10.13 -12.92
N LEU A 198 -22.49 -11.21 -13.72
CA LEU A 198 -21.49 -11.27 -14.80
C LEU A 198 -22.05 -10.70 -16.12
N GLY A 199 -23.20 -11.19 -16.59
CA GLY A 199 -23.75 -10.79 -17.89
C GLY A 199 -22.80 -11.08 -19.07
N GLU A 200 -23.25 -10.81 -20.30
CA GLU A 200 -22.50 -11.20 -21.50
C GLU A 200 -21.20 -10.38 -21.68
N SER A 201 -21.23 -9.08 -21.35
CA SER A 201 -20.07 -8.19 -21.50
C SER A 201 -18.90 -8.60 -20.60
N LYS A 202 -19.15 -8.91 -19.31
CA LYS A 202 -18.07 -9.36 -18.42
C LYS A 202 -17.63 -10.78 -18.76
N ALA A 203 -18.56 -11.68 -19.13
CA ALA A 203 -18.20 -13.03 -19.58
C ALA A 203 -17.24 -13.01 -20.79
N LYS A 204 -17.49 -12.14 -21.79
CA LYS A 204 -16.58 -11.93 -22.92
C LYS A 204 -15.21 -11.41 -22.48
N LYS A 205 -15.17 -10.46 -21.53
CA LYS A 205 -13.89 -9.94 -20.97
C LYS A 205 -13.09 -11.03 -20.25
N ILE A 206 -13.75 -11.86 -19.46
CA ILE A 206 -13.12 -13.00 -18.77
C ILE A 206 -12.52 -13.96 -19.79
N LYS A 207 -13.31 -14.38 -20.79
CA LYS A 207 -12.82 -15.35 -21.79
C LYS A 207 -11.68 -14.78 -22.63
N LYS A 208 -11.77 -13.51 -23.03
CA LYS A 208 -10.69 -12.79 -23.73
C LYS A 208 -9.41 -12.76 -22.90
N MET A 209 -9.50 -12.50 -21.59
CA MET A 209 -8.34 -12.50 -20.70
C MET A 209 -7.70 -13.90 -20.64
N LEU A 210 -8.49 -14.96 -20.50
CA LEU A 210 -8.00 -16.34 -20.39
C LEU A 210 -7.41 -16.90 -21.68
N GLN A 211 -7.90 -16.46 -22.85
CA GLN A 211 -7.48 -16.98 -24.15
C GLN A 211 -6.35 -16.18 -24.82
N ASN A 212 -6.12 -14.94 -24.40
CA ASN A 212 -5.09 -14.10 -25.00
C ASN A 212 -3.70 -14.68 -24.75
N LYS A 213 -2.96 -14.95 -25.82
CA LYS A 213 -1.58 -15.45 -25.73
C LYS A 213 -0.67 -14.39 -25.13
N ASN A 214 0.22 -14.82 -24.23
CA ASN A 214 1.26 -13.96 -23.68
C ASN A 214 2.24 -13.56 -24.79
N LYS A 215 2.55 -12.26 -24.88
CA LYS A 215 3.52 -11.70 -25.84
C LYS A 215 4.91 -12.32 -25.74
N ASN A 216 5.27 -12.82 -24.55
CA ASN A 216 6.57 -13.43 -24.27
C ASN A 216 6.57 -14.96 -24.37
N TYR A 217 5.48 -15.58 -24.85
CA TYR A 217 5.40 -17.03 -24.99
C TYR A 217 6.32 -17.50 -26.14
N LYS A 218 7.51 -18.00 -25.79
CA LYS A 218 8.37 -18.74 -26.71
C LYS A 218 8.01 -20.22 -26.62
N LYS A 219 7.69 -20.85 -27.75
CA LYS A 219 7.45 -22.30 -27.79
C LYS A 219 8.76 -23.00 -27.45
N SER A 220 8.82 -23.68 -26.31
CA SER A 220 9.95 -24.54 -25.97
C SER A 220 10.10 -25.61 -27.05
N GLY A 221 11.21 -25.59 -27.77
CA GLY A 221 11.55 -26.57 -28.81
C GLY A 221 12.18 -27.84 -28.24
N GLN A 222 11.84 -28.25 -27.02
CA GLN A 222 12.28 -29.54 -26.51
C GLN A 222 11.43 -30.64 -27.16
N LYS A 223 11.96 -31.26 -28.22
CA LYS A 223 11.58 -32.63 -28.58
C LYS A 223 11.98 -33.52 -27.39
N THR A 224 11.02 -34.00 -26.63
CA THR A 224 11.25 -35.12 -25.72
C THR A 224 11.59 -36.36 -26.55
N LEU A 225 12.61 -37.10 -26.12
CA LEU A 225 13.23 -38.27 -26.77
C LEU A 225 12.30 -39.47 -27.09
N HIS A 226 10.98 -39.33 -26.96
CA HIS A 226 10.02 -40.44 -27.11
C HIS A 226 9.15 -40.39 -28.37
N GLU A 227 9.47 -39.53 -29.34
CA GLU A 227 8.87 -39.60 -30.67
C GLU A 227 9.96 -39.85 -31.71
N SER A 228 10.30 -41.12 -31.91
CA SER A 228 11.03 -41.67 -33.05
C SER A 228 10.47 -43.06 -33.34
#